data_AF-A0A7C2Z4Y3-F1
#
_entry.id   AF-A0A7C2Z4Y3-F1
#
_cell.length_a   1.000
_cell.length_b   1.000
_cell.length_c   1.000
_cell.angle_alpha   90.00
_cell.angle_beta   90.00
_cell.angle_gamma   90.00
#
_symmetry.space_group_name_H-M   'P 1'
#
loop_
_entity.id
_entity.type
_entity.pdbx_description
1 polymer ?
#
loop_
_entity_poly.entity_id
_entity_poly.type
_entity_poly.pdbx_seq_one_letter_code
_entity_poly.pdbx_strand_id
1 'polypeptide(L)'
;MSTTYYIGADVHSNSIEMAIQNRKKIVKRYTIPASISAASQVLDSLQGKKHMAIEEGPMAGWLYRNLRQKVDSFVVADPRRNKLISSDGDHDDKIDSAKLALLLAGGYLREVYHSDDDRRVELKHWVGLYHDRIRDAVRNINKIRARCRMHGLTIPRKVLRQPEHRAAWLSKLKNPVLGKQLLMLWIGYDATAQQAHIAKQHLINLSKKYLIIRLWKNLAGIGVIRAVTIFAFLDTPWRFKKKNKLWKYCGVGLQRTASGTDKKGKPKPARLQLPWASNRILKNAILGAALSAINQKQNTFKSDYERMVQNGIIPSNARHTVARKILTVMWGMWKRSYQFDPAIATLSKPAEQCVCM
;
A
#
# COMPACT_ATOMS: atom_id res chain seq x y z
N MET A 1 -12.56 -14.93 38.06
CA MET A 1 -12.43 -14.59 36.62
C MET A 1 -11.64 -13.30 36.51
N SER A 2 -10.54 -13.28 35.74
CA SER A 2 -9.81 -12.03 35.47
C SER A 2 -10.75 -11.04 34.77
N THR A 3 -10.72 -9.78 35.21
CA THR A 3 -11.55 -8.72 34.62
C THR A 3 -11.05 -8.41 33.21
N THR A 4 -11.97 -8.22 32.26
CA THR A 4 -11.64 -7.90 30.87
C THR A 4 -12.10 -6.49 30.53
N TYR A 5 -11.20 -5.69 29.99
CA TYR A 5 -11.43 -4.34 29.54
C TYR A 5 -11.34 -4.26 28.01
N TYR A 6 -12.30 -3.55 27.42
CA TYR A 6 -12.27 -3.15 26.01
C TYR A 6 -12.08 -1.64 25.94
N ILE A 7 -11.05 -1.21 25.23
CA ILE A 7 -10.57 0.17 25.23
C ILE A 7 -10.69 0.67 23.79
N GLY A 8 -11.54 1.66 23.57
CA GLY A 8 -11.57 2.41 22.32
C GLY A 8 -10.83 3.72 22.51
N ALA A 9 -9.90 4.04 21.63
CA ALA A 9 -9.12 5.26 21.67
C ALA A 9 -9.24 6.01 20.34
N ASP A 10 -9.73 7.24 20.42
CA ASP A 10 -9.70 8.20 19.32
C ASP A 10 -8.43 9.05 19.43
N VAL A 11 -7.71 9.21 18.31
CA VAL A 11 -6.32 9.68 18.31
C VAL A 11 -6.19 10.93 17.46
N HIS A 12 -5.96 12.05 18.14
CA HIS A 12 -5.65 13.35 17.55
C HIS A 12 -4.16 13.66 17.69
N SER A 13 -3.68 14.70 17.01
CA SER A 13 -2.24 15.05 17.03
C SER A 13 -1.73 15.44 18.42
N ASN A 14 -2.61 15.99 19.27
CA ASN A 14 -2.25 16.54 20.58
C ASN A 14 -2.82 15.73 21.74
N SER A 15 -3.92 15.01 21.52
CA SER A 15 -4.64 14.27 22.56
C SER A 15 -5.09 12.89 22.09
N ILE A 16 -5.32 11.99 23.05
CA ILE A 16 -5.96 10.69 22.86
C ILE A 16 -7.15 10.62 23.81
N GLU A 17 -8.33 10.41 23.24
CA GLU A 17 -9.58 10.21 23.97
C GLU A 17 -9.83 8.71 24.15
N MET A 18 -9.78 8.22 25.38
CA MET A 18 -9.96 6.80 25.69
C MET A 18 -11.28 6.55 26.41
N ALA A 19 -12.03 5.56 25.94
CA ALA A 19 -13.19 5.00 26.62
C ALA A 19 -12.90 3.55 27.02
N ILE A 20 -13.03 3.25 28.31
CA ILE A 20 -12.77 1.92 28.87
C ILE A 20 -14.08 1.26 29.25
N GLN A 21 -14.38 0.16 28.58
CA GLN A 21 -15.57 -0.65 28.77
C GLN A 21 -15.27 -1.91 29.60
N ASN A 22 -16.13 -2.21 30.56
CA ASN A 22 -16.16 -3.48 31.29
C ASN A 22 -17.63 -3.91 31.46
N ARG A 23 -17.93 -5.21 31.30
CA ARG A 23 -19.31 -5.75 31.39
C ARG A 23 -20.35 -4.92 30.60
N LYS A 24 -20.00 -4.51 29.37
CA LYS A 24 -20.82 -3.69 28.45
C LYS A 24 -21.16 -2.27 28.94
N LYS A 25 -20.49 -1.77 29.99
CA LYS A 25 -20.63 -0.39 30.48
C LYS A 25 -19.29 0.34 30.39
N ILE A 26 -19.31 1.61 30.02
CA ILE A 26 -18.12 2.46 30.13
C ILE A 26 -17.88 2.73 31.61
N VAL A 27 -16.73 2.30 32.12
CA VAL A 27 -16.36 2.42 33.54
C VAL A 27 -15.40 3.59 33.79
N LYS A 28 -14.62 3.99 32.79
CA LYS A 28 -13.67 5.11 32.88
C LYS A 28 -13.51 5.79 31.51
N ARG A 29 -13.16 7.07 31.53
CA ARG A 29 -12.76 7.87 30.38
C ARG A 29 -11.51 8.66 30.71
N TYR A 30 -10.65 8.86 29.71
CA TYR A 30 -9.46 9.68 29.85
C TYR A 30 -9.26 10.53 28.60
N THR A 31 -8.93 11.80 28.81
CA THR A 31 -8.32 12.68 27.81
C THR A 31 -6.86 12.82 28.20
N ILE A 32 -5.94 12.30 27.39
CA ILE A 32 -4.51 12.36 27.69
C ILE A 32 -3.73 13.02 26.56
N PRO A 33 -2.54 13.58 26.81
CA PRO A 33 -1.64 14.00 25.75
C PRO A 33 -1.31 12.83 24.81
N ALA A 34 -1.14 13.10 23.51
CA ALA A 34 -0.82 12.10 22.51
C ALA A 34 0.64 11.59 22.62
N SER A 35 0.90 10.84 23.70
CA SER A 35 2.22 10.35 24.09
C SER A 35 2.17 8.90 24.58
N ILE A 36 3.25 8.16 24.37
CA ILE A 36 3.36 6.76 24.82
C ILE A 36 3.33 6.66 26.34
N SER A 37 3.99 7.58 27.05
CA SER A 37 4.04 7.58 28.52
C SER A 37 2.66 7.74 29.13
N ALA A 38 1.88 8.74 28.69
CA ALA A 38 0.54 8.97 29.20
C ALA A 38 -0.40 7.79 28.89
N ALA A 39 -0.34 7.26 27.66
CA ALA A 39 -1.13 6.08 27.29
C ALA A 39 -0.74 4.85 28.13
N SER A 40 0.56 4.66 28.38
CA SER A 40 1.06 3.57 29.22
C SER A 40 0.57 3.68 30.65
N GLN A 41 0.61 4.87 31.26
CA GLN A 41 0.11 5.09 32.62
C GLN A 41 -1.36 4.68 32.77
N VAL A 42 -2.20 5.04 31.78
CA VAL A 42 -3.61 4.62 31.76
C VAL A 42 -3.71 3.09 31.68
N LEU A 43 -2.97 2.45 30.78
CA LEU A 43 -3.01 0.99 30.59
C LEU A 43 -2.45 0.23 31.81
N ASP A 44 -1.46 0.77 32.49
CA ASP A 44 -0.84 0.19 33.68
C ASP A 44 -1.75 0.31 34.91
N SER A 45 -2.61 1.34 34.96
CA SER A 45 -3.62 1.50 36.02
C SER A 45 -4.74 0.45 36.01
N LEU A 46 -4.87 -0.33 34.92
CA LEU A 46 -5.91 -1.33 34.74
C LEU A 46 -5.37 -2.75 35.02
N GLN A 47 -5.91 -3.37 36.07
CA GLN A 47 -5.61 -4.76 36.46
C GLN A 47 -6.59 -5.73 35.79
N GLY A 48 -6.10 -6.53 34.83
CA GLY A 48 -6.90 -7.51 34.09
C GLY A 48 -6.48 -7.63 32.62
N LYS A 49 -7.28 -8.35 31.83
CA LYS A 49 -7.10 -8.46 30.37
C LYS A 49 -7.50 -7.16 29.70
N LYS A 50 -6.69 -6.69 28.75
CA LYS A 50 -6.83 -5.42 28.04
C LYS A 50 -6.88 -5.66 26.54
N HIS A 51 -7.99 -5.30 25.92
CA HIS A 51 -8.14 -5.28 24.48
C HIS A 51 -8.31 -3.83 24.05
N MET A 52 -7.43 -3.33 23.18
CA MET A 52 -7.44 -1.93 22.74
C MET A 52 -7.70 -1.82 21.24
N ALA A 53 -8.43 -0.78 20.85
CA ALA A 53 -8.64 -0.41 19.46
C ALA A 53 -8.41 1.09 19.22
N ILE A 54 -7.82 1.40 18.07
CA ILE A 54 -7.72 2.76 17.50
C ILE A 54 -8.13 2.69 16.04
N GLU A 55 -8.50 3.82 15.43
CA GLU A 55 -8.67 3.88 13.98
C GLU A 55 -7.33 4.00 13.24
N GLU A 56 -7.29 3.52 11.99
CA GLU A 56 -6.14 3.70 11.11
C GLU A 56 -5.91 5.19 10.81
N GLY A 57 -4.77 5.71 11.22
CA GLY A 57 -4.33 7.09 10.98
C GLY A 57 -2.82 7.24 11.05
N PRO A 58 -2.28 8.46 10.84
CA PRO A 58 -0.84 8.71 10.80
C PRO A 58 -0.08 8.22 12.04
N MET A 59 -0.70 8.29 13.21
CA MET A 59 -0.10 7.88 14.50
C MET A 59 -0.33 6.41 14.84
N ALA A 60 -1.20 5.71 14.11
CA ALA A 60 -1.66 4.38 14.50
C ALA A 60 -0.52 3.35 14.54
N GLY A 61 0.36 3.36 13.55
CA GLY A 61 1.52 2.47 13.54
C GLY A 61 2.51 2.75 14.68
N TRP A 62 2.71 4.02 15.05
CA TRP A 62 3.58 4.39 16.15
C TRP A 62 3.00 3.94 17.50
N LEU A 63 1.72 4.21 17.75
CA LEU A 63 1.02 3.72 18.95
C LEU A 63 1.03 2.19 19.02
N TYR A 64 0.74 1.51 17.90
CA TYR A 64 0.74 0.06 17.82
C TYR A 64 2.08 -0.53 18.28
N ARG A 65 3.20 -0.09 17.69
CA ARG A 65 4.52 -0.65 18.04
C ARG A 65 4.92 -0.41 19.49
N ASN A 66 4.51 0.72 20.07
CA ASN A 66 4.91 1.09 21.43
C ASN A 66 3.98 0.55 22.53
N LEU A 67 2.71 0.29 22.23
CA LEU A 67 1.72 -0.13 23.24
C LEU A 67 1.25 -1.58 23.08
N ARG A 68 1.53 -2.26 21.96
CA ARG A 68 1.05 -3.63 21.69
C ARG A 68 1.43 -4.64 22.78
N GLN A 69 2.57 -4.48 23.44
CA GLN A 69 3.03 -5.37 24.52
C GLN A 69 2.35 -5.09 25.88
N LYS A 70 1.67 -3.94 26.03
CA LYS A 70 0.93 -3.57 27.25
C LYS A 70 -0.52 -4.05 27.26
N VAL A 71 -0.98 -4.65 26.15
CA VAL A 71 -2.36 -5.10 25.96
C VAL A 71 -2.38 -6.53 25.41
N ASP A 72 -3.39 -7.31 25.76
CA ASP A 72 -3.59 -8.67 25.27
C ASP A 72 -3.87 -8.68 23.76
N SER A 73 -4.66 -7.72 23.28
CA SER A 73 -4.83 -7.47 21.85
C SER A 73 -4.88 -5.97 21.53
N PHE A 74 -4.31 -5.60 20.39
CA PHE A 74 -4.37 -4.25 19.85
C PHE A 74 -4.87 -4.32 18.41
N VAL A 75 -6.05 -3.78 18.16
CA VAL A 75 -6.68 -3.71 16.84
C VAL A 75 -6.56 -2.29 16.29
N VAL A 76 -5.86 -2.12 15.18
CA VAL A 76 -6.00 -0.90 14.38
C VAL A 76 -7.14 -1.12 13.37
N ALA A 77 -8.19 -0.33 13.44
CA ALA A 77 -9.42 -0.56 12.69
C ALA A 77 -9.44 0.18 11.34
N ASP A 78 -10.01 -0.44 10.30
CA ASP A 78 -10.25 0.19 9.00
C ASP A 78 -11.43 1.18 9.10
N PRO A 79 -11.20 2.50 9.05
CA PRO A 79 -12.25 3.51 9.29
C PRO A 79 -13.38 3.43 8.25
N ARG A 80 -13.10 2.92 7.04
CA ARG A 80 -14.10 2.77 5.97
C ARG A 80 -15.17 1.74 6.32
N ARG A 81 -14.83 0.76 7.15
CA ARG A 81 -15.74 -0.27 7.62
C ARG A 81 -16.48 0.16 8.87
N ASN A 82 -15.82 0.88 9.78
CA ASN A 82 -16.44 1.43 10.98
C ASN A 82 -17.57 2.40 10.63
N LYS A 83 -17.36 3.25 9.60
CA LYS A 83 -18.38 4.18 9.10
C LYS A 83 -19.67 3.51 8.62
N LEU A 84 -19.64 2.24 8.20
CA LEU A 84 -20.84 1.49 7.79
C LEU A 84 -21.66 0.95 8.96
N ILE A 85 -21.07 0.93 10.16
CA ILE A 85 -21.70 0.40 11.38
C ILE A 85 -22.12 1.55 12.32
N SER A 86 -21.45 2.70 12.20
CA SER A 86 -21.62 3.87 13.08
C SER A 86 -22.28 5.07 12.40
N SER A 87 -23.01 4.88 11.31
CA SER A 87 -23.58 5.98 10.51
C SER A 87 -24.80 6.69 11.13
N ASP A 88 -25.34 6.21 12.25
CA ASP A 88 -26.43 6.87 12.98
C ASP A 88 -25.93 7.62 14.22
N GLY A 89 -26.36 8.89 14.35
CA GLY A 89 -26.25 9.71 15.55
C GLY A 89 -25.17 10.82 15.54
N ASP A 90 -25.18 11.60 16.61
CA ASP A 90 -24.23 12.69 16.85
C ASP A 90 -22.79 12.19 16.94
N HIS A 91 -21.87 13.04 16.48
CA HIS A 91 -20.42 12.79 16.48
C HIS A 91 -19.76 13.75 17.48
N ASP A 92 -19.21 13.18 18.55
CA ASP A 92 -18.38 13.83 19.57
C ASP A 92 -17.27 12.82 19.89
N ASP A 93 -16.02 13.27 20.10
CA ASP A 93 -14.85 12.42 20.35
C ASP A 93 -15.09 11.44 21.52
N LYS A 94 -15.87 11.85 22.52
CA LYS A 94 -16.29 10.98 23.64
C LYS A 94 -17.24 9.86 23.19
N ILE A 95 -18.12 10.16 22.24
CA ILE A 95 -19.05 9.19 21.67
C ILE A 95 -18.26 8.21 20.79
N ASP A 96 -17.29 8.70 20.02
CA ASP A 96 -16.54 7.90 19.04
C ASP A 96 -15.59 6.89 19.70
N SER A 97 -14.85 7.29 20.74
CA SER A 97 -14.03 6.37 21.54
C SER A 97 -14.87 5.26 22.21
N ALA A 98 -16.06 5.57 22.71
CA ALA A 98 -16.96 4.58 23.32
C ALA A 98 -17.59 3.63 22.29
N LYS A 99 -18.00 4.15 21.13
CA LYS A 99 -18.44 3.34 19.98
C LYS A 99 -17.34 2.37 19.56
N LEU A 100 -16.09 2.82 19.49
CA LEU A 100 -14.96 1.98 19.13
C LEU A 100 -14.72 0.85 20.16
N ALA A 101 -14.83 1.13 21.46
CA ALA A 101 -14.76 0.12 22.53
C ALA A 101 -15.86 -0.95 22.38
N LEU A 102 -17.09 -0.51 22.08
CA LEU A 102 -18.23 -1.39 21.88
C LEU A 102 -18.04 -2.30 20.65
N LEU A 103 -17.60 -1.73 19.52
CA LEU A 103 -17.33 -2.48 18.30
C LEU A 103 -16.21 -3.50 18.50
N LEU A 104 -15.18 -3.16 19.29
CA LEU A 104 -14.12 -4.07 19.67
C LEU A 104 -14.67 -5.23 20.52
N ALA A 105 -15.47 -4.93 21.53
CA ALA A 105 -16.08 -5.93 22.41
C ALA A 105 -16.99 -6.91 21.66
N GLY A 106 -17.68 -6.42 20.62
CA GLY A 106 -18.52 -7.24 19.74
C GLY A 106 -17.78 -7.95 18.61
N GLY A 107 -16.47 -7.72 18.44
CA GLY A 107 -15.69 -8.32 17.35
C GLY A 107 -16.06 -7.81 15.95
N TYR A 108 -16.64 -6.61 15.86
CA TYR A 108 -17.12 -6.02 14.60
C TYR A 108 -16.03 -5.25 13.84
N LEU A 109 -14.89 -4.96 14.49
CA LEU A 109 -13.80 -4.23 13.89
C LEU A 109 -13.05 -5.05 12.84
N ARG A 110 -12.68 -4.37 11.76
CA ARG A 110 -11.80 -4.95 10.73
C ARG A 110 -10.38 -4.47 10.96
N GLU A 111 -9.51 -5.41 11.33
CA GLU A 111 -8.11 -5.15 11.57
C GLU A 111 -7.34 -4.75 10.30
N VAL A 112 -6.55 -3.69 10.42
CA VAL A 112 -5.49 -3.28 9.52
C VAL A 112 -4.17 -3.78 10.08
N TYR A 113 -3.45 -4.54 9.26
CA TYR A 113 -2.16 -5.09 9.65
C TYR A 113 -1.11 -3.98 9.83
N HIS A 114 -0.46 -3.99 11.00
CA HIS A 114 0.75 -3.23 11.30
C HIS A 114 1.92 -4.17 11.57
N SER A 115 3.10 -3.77 11.12
CA SER A 115 4.34 -4.48 11.41
C SER A 115 4.86 -4.04 12.77
N ASP A 116 5.40 -4.98 13.53
CA ASP A 116 6.18 -4.78 14.74
C ASP A 116 7.68 -4.60 14.46
N ASP A 117 8.15 -5.00 13.26
CA ASP A 117 9.54 -4.82 12.83
C ASP A 117 9.77 -3.39 12.30
N ASP A 118 10.47 -2.57 13.09
CA ASP A 118 10.83 -1.19 12.72
C ASP A 118 11.59 -1.09 11.39
N ARG A 119 12.39 -2.11 11.02
CA ARG A 119 13.13 -2.12 9.74
C ARG A 119 12.17 -2.26 8.55
N ARG A 120 11.05 -2.99 8.73
CA ARG A 120 9.99 -3.09 7.72
C ARG A 120 9.23 -1.80 7.57
N VAL A 121 8.93 -1.16 8.69
CA VAL A 121 8.25 0.13 8.71
C VAL A 121 9.10 1.19 8.03
N GLU A 122 10.38 1.29 8.38
CA GLU A 122 11.34 2.20 7.77
C GLU A 122 11.40 2.00 6.24
N LEU A 123 11.57 0.75 5.78
CA LEU A 123 11.59 0.44 4.36
C LEU A 123 10.27 0.87 3.67
N LYS A 124 9.13 0.58 4.27
CA LYS A 124 7.81 0.95 3.73
C LYS A 124 7.63 2.47 3.64
N HIS A 125 8.13 3.23 4.61
CA HIS A 125 8.13 4.69 4.58
C HIS A 125 8.96 5.24 3.41
N TRP A 126 10.20 4.75 3.23
CA TRP A 126 11.05 5.16 2.11
C TRP A 126 10.44 4.80 0.74
N VAL A 127 9.84 3.61 0.62
CA VAL A 127 9.11 3.22 -0.60
C VAL A 127 7.91 4.14 -0.84
N GLY A 128 7.14 4.44 0.20
CA GLY A 128 6.01 5.36 0.13
C GLY A 128 6.43 6.76 -0.34
N LEU A 129 7.48 7.30 0.28
CA LEU A 129 8.06 8.59 -0.06
C LEU A 129 8.56 8.61 -1.51
N TYR A 130 9.28 7.58 -1.96
CA TYR A 130 9.72 7.47 -3.35
C TYR A 130 8.55 7.58 -4.34
N HIS A 131 7.48 6.80 -4.15
CA HIS A 131 6.31 6.84 -5.05
C HIS A 131 5.60 8.20 -5.01
N ASP A 132 5.59 8.86 -3.86
CA ASP A 132 4.99 10.18 -3.71
C ASP A 132 5.82 11.27 -4.41
N ARG A 133 7.14 11.27 -4.24
CA ARG A 133 8.05 12.20 -4.95
C ARG A 133 8.02 11.98 -6.46
N ILE A 134 7.92 10.73 -6.93
CA ILE A 134 7.71 10.42 -8.36
C ILE A 134 6.39 11.02 -8.87
N ARG A 135 5.31 10.91 -8.09
CA ARG A 135 4.01 11.50 -8.45
C ARG A 135 4.12 13.02 -8.59
N ASP A 136 4.81 13.68 -7.68
CA ASP A 136 5.00 15.12 -7.71
C ASP A 136 5.89 15.56 -8.87
N ALA A 137 6.98 14.84 -9.16
CA ALA A 137 7.80 15.10 -10.34
C ALA A 137 6.99 14.98 -11.64
N VAL A 138 6.10 13.97 -11.74
CA VAL A 138 5.19 13.82 -12.89
C VAL A 138 4.17 14.96 -12.96
N ARG A 139 3.60 15.39 -11.82
CA ARG A 139 2.69 16.55 -11.76
C ARG A 139 3.39 17.82 -12.26
N ASN A 140 4.62 18.07 -11.82
CA ASN A 140 5.39 19.24 -12.25
C ASN A 140 5.72 19.20 -13.74
N ILE A 141 6.15 18.04 -14.27
CA ILE A 141 6.33 17.85 -15.72
C ILE A 141 5.04 18.18 -16.49
N ASN A 142 3.88 17.73 -15.99
CA ASN A 142 2.62 17.96 -16.66
C ASN A 142 2.19 19.43 -16.62
N LYS A 143 2.48 20.15 -15.54
CA LYS A 143 2.30 21.62 -15.47
C LYS A 143 3.17 22.34 -16.50
N ILE A 144 4.46 21.99 -16.60
CA ILE A 144 5.38 22.53 -17.61
C ILE A 144 4.84 22.30 -19.03
N ARG A 145 4.46 21.06 -19.34
CA ARG A 145 3.88 20.71 -20.65
C ARG A 145 2.59 21.47 -20.95
N ALA A 146 1.69 21.57 -19.97
CA ALA A 146 0.45 22.31 -20.13
C ALA A 146 0.74 23.79 -20.42
N ARG A 147 1.72 24.38 -19.73
CA ARG A 147 2.10 25.77 -19.94
C ARG A 147 2.67 26.01 -21.34
N CYS A 148 3.53 25.12 -21.84
CA CYS A 148 3.98 25.20 -23.23
C CYS A 148 2.82 25.07 -24.24
N ARG A 149 1.88 24.14 -24.00
CA ARG A 149 0.73 23.93 -24.89
C ARG A 149 -0.20 25.13 -24.99
N MET A 150 -0.35 25.92 -23.92
CA MET A 150 -1.13 27.18 -23.96
C MET A 150 -0.56 28.20 -24.96
N HIS A 151 0.72 28.07 -25.33
CA HIS A 151 1.37 28.93 -26.31
C HIS A 151 1.67 28.21 -27.64
N GLY A 152 1.01 27.06 -27.89
CA GLY A 152 1.24 26.28 -29.12
C GLY A 152 2.60 25.60 -29.20
N LEU A 153 3.33 25.49 -28.08
CA LEU A 153 4.69 24.95 -28.06
C LEU A 153 4.70 23.49 -27.58
N THR A 154 5.48 22.67 -28.28
CA THR A 154 5.86 21.33 -27.82
C THR A 154 7.26 21.37 -27.21
N ILE A 155 7.37 20.99 -25.93
CA ILE A 155 8.65 20.94 -25.23
C ILE A 155 9.36 19.60 -25.48
N PRO A 156 10.62 19.60 -25.97
CA PRO A 156 11.39 18.37 -26.14
C PRO A 156 11.66 17.67 -24.81
N ARG A 157 11.70 16.33 -24.83
CA ARG A 157 11.95 15.51 -23.63
C ARG A 157 13.30 15.82 -22.97
N LYS A 158 14.33 16.13 -23.76
CA LYS A 158 15.65 16.52 -23.25
C LYS A 158 15.57 17.78 -22.39
N VAL A 159 15.04 18.88 -22.95
CA VAL A 159 14.82 20.16 -22.25
C VAL A 159 14.03 19.99 -20.95
N LEU A 160 13.01 19.13 -20.98
CA LEU A 160 12.19 18.88 -19.80
C LEU A 160 12.99 18.29 -18.63
N ARG A 161 13.90 17.33 -18.90
CA ARG A 161 14.53 16.48 -17.87
C ARG A 161 16.00 16.83 -17.58
N GLN A 162 16.67 17.48 -18.52
CA GLN A 162 18.10 17.76 -18.49
C GLN A 162 18.29 19.28 -18.39
N PRO A 163 18.70 19.80 -17.22
CA PRO A 163 18.90 21.23 -16.99
C PRO A 163 19.80 21.90 -18.02
N GLU A 164 20.84 21.21 -18.48
CA GLU A 164 21.84 21.68 -19.44
C GLU A 164 21.25 22.10 -20.80
N HIS A 165 20.06 21.60 -21.17
CA HIS A 165 19.40 21.95 -22.43
C HIS A 165 18.37 23.07 -22.30
N ARG A 166 18.10 23.57 -21.09
CA ARG A 166 17.01 24.54 -20.85
C ARG A 166 17.35 25.93 -21.33
N ALA A 167 18.55 26.44 -21.01
CA ALA A 167 18.97 27.78 -21.38
C ALA A 167 18.95 27.99 -22.91
N ALA A 168 19.56 27.07 -23.65
CA ALA A 168 19.60 27.10 -25.12
C ALA A 168 18.23 26.95 -25.80
N TRP A 169 17.25 26.34 -25.12
CA TRP A 169 15.88 26.26 -25.64
C TRP A 169 15.06 27.51 -25.27
N LEU A 170 15.24 28.02 -24.06
CA LEU A 170 14.60 29.24 -23.57
C LEU A 170 14.99 30.48 -24.40
N SER A 171 16.24 30.59 -24.84
CA SER A 171 16.70 31.70 -25.69
C SER A 171 16.00 31.76 -27.05
N LYS A 172 15.41 30.65 -27.51
CA LYS A 172 14.64 30.56 -28.76
C LYS A 172 13.17 30.96 -28.59
N LEU A 173 12.71 31.17 -27.35
CA LEU A 173 11.34 31.55 -27.09
C LEU A 173 11.12 33.03 -27.40
N LYS A 174 10.12 33.34 -28.23
CA LYS A 174 9.68 34.71 -28.50
C LYS A 174 9.05 35.39 -27.27
N ASN A 175 8.52 34.61 -26.33
CA ASN A 175 7.81 35.11 -25.16
C ASN A 175 8.69 34.99 -23.88
N PRO A 176 9.24 36.10 -23.36
CA PRO A 176 10.10 36.07 -22.17
C PRO A 176 9.32 35.78 -20.88
N VAL A 177 8.04 36.13 -20.79
CA VAL A 177 7.18 35.85 -19.63
C VAL A 177 6.99 34.34 -19.48
N LEU A 178 6.74 33.63 -20.58
CA LEU A 178 6.68 32.17 -20.59
C LEU A 178 8.00 31.59 -20.07
N GLY A 179 9.15 32.09 -20.54
CA GLY A 179 10.46 31.63 -20.07
C GLY A 179 10.62 31.72 -18.55
N LYS A 180 10.25 32.86 -17.95
CA LYS A 180 10.26 33.05 -16.48
C LYS A 180 9.34 32.07 -15.75
N GLN A 181 8.13 31.85 -16.26
CA GLN A 181 7.18 30.89 -15.67
C GLN A 181 7.72 29.45 -15.73
N LEU A 182 8.34 29.05 -16.85
CA LEU A 182 8.92 27.72 -16.99
C LEU A 182 10.11 27.52 -16.05
N LEU A 183 10.98 28.54 -15.89
CA LEU A 183 12.07 28.53 -14.91
C LEU A 183 11.54 28.30 -13.49
N MET A 184 10.48 29.01 -13.08
CA MET A 184 9.84 28.80 -11.77
C MET A 184 9.30 27.38 -11.60
N LEU A 185 8.62 26.83 -12.63
CA LEU A 185 8.11 25.46 -12.57
C LEU A 185 9.22 24.40 -12.53
N TRP A 186 10.37 24.68 -13.16
CA TRP A 186 11.52 23.78 -13.12
C TRP A 186 12.16 23.68 -11.74
N ILE A 187 12.17 24.74 -10.93
CA ILE A 187 12.64 24.67 -9.53
C ILE A 187 11.92 23.54 -8.77
N GLY A 188 10.58 23.52 -8.86
CA GLY A 188 9.77 22.47 -8.23
C GLY A 188 9.98 21.09 -8.85
N TYR A 189 10.14 21.00 -10.17
CA TYR A 189 10.44 19.73 -10.84
C TYR A 189 11.80 19.16 -10.40
N ASP A 190 12.85 19.97 -10.38
CA ASP A 190 14.21 19.54 -10.05
C ASP A 190 14.31 19.09 -8.59
N ALA A 191 13.72 19.87 -7.67
CA ALA A 191 13.66 19.49 -6.26
C ALA A 191 12.96 18.14 -6.07
N THR A 192 11.80 17.94 -6.70
CA THR A 192 11.05 16.66 -6.59
C THR A 192 11.74 15.49 -7.30
N ALA A 193 12.44 15.73 -8.42
CA ALA A 193 13.24 14.73 -9.11
C ALA A 193 14.46 14.30 -8.28
N GLN A 194 15.15 15.26 -7.66
CA GLN A 194 16.28 15.00 -6.76
C GLN A 194 15.83 14.23 -5.52
N GLN A 195 14.73 14.64 -4.88
CA GLN A 195 14.14 13.91 -3.75
C GLN A 195 13.78 12.46 -4.12
N ALA A 196 13.20 12.24 -5.31
CA ALA A 196 12.89 10.89 -5.78
C ALA A 196 14.17 10.06 -6.01
N HIS A 197 15.25 10.68 -6.50
CA HIS A 197 16.55 10.01 -6.61
C HIS A 197 17.11 9.61 -5.25
N ILE A 198 17.11 10.53 -4.27
CA ILE A 198 17.59 10.27 -2.91
C ILE A 198 16.79 9.13 -2.26
N ALA A 199 15.45 9.21 -2.29
CA ALA A 199 14.57 8.17 -1.75
C ALA A 199 14.82 6.81 -2.42
N LYS A 200 15.10 6.80 -3.72
CA LYS A 200 15.47 5.58 -4.46
C LYS A 200 16.77 4.97 -3.94
N GLN A 201 17.78 5.77 -3.59
CA GLN A 201 19.02 5.24 -3.04
C GLN A 201 18.80 4.62 -1.66
N HIS A 202 18.05 5.29 -0.78
CA HIS A 202 17.71 4.76 0.55
C HIS A 202 16.96 3.43 0.46
N LEU A 203 15.88 3.36 -0.33
CA LEU A 203 15.10 2.12 -0.43
C LEU A 203 15.92 0.96 -1.05
N ILE A 204 16.83 1.25 -2.01
CA ILE A 204 17.71 0.22 -2.58
C ILE A 204 18.69 -0.28 -1.52
N ASN A 205 19.32 0.61 -0.76
CA ASN A 205 20.28 0.23 0.28
C ASN A 205 19.61 -0.61 1.38
N LEU A 206 18.45 -0.17 1.88
CA LEU A 206 17.69 -0.94 2.87
C LEU A 206 17.25 -2.31 2.32
N SER A 207 16.94 -2.40 1.02
CA SER A 207 16.49 -3.65 0.41
C SER A 207 17.55 -4.75 0.32
N LYS A 208 18.85 -4.41 0.36
CA LYS A 208 19.95 -5.38 0.20
C LYS A 208 19.92 -6.50 1.25
N LYS A 209 19.38 -6.20 2.44
CA LYS A 209 19.26 -7.13 3.57
C LYS A 209 18.28 -8.28 3.30
N TYR A 210 17.38 -8.15 2.31
CA TYR A 210 16.31 -9.11 2.08
C TYR A 210 16.56 -9.95 0.82
N LEU A 211 16.96 -11.22 1.04
CA LEU A 211 17.26 -12.17 -0.04
C LEU A 211 16.10 -12.32 -1.04
N ILE A 212 14.85 -12.36 -0.57
CA ILE A 212 13.69 -12.54 -1.45
C ILE A 212 13.57 -11.45 -2.53
N ILE A 213 14.01 -10.22 -2.24
CA ILE A 213 14.01 -9.12 -3.21
C ILE A 213 14.99 -9.42 -4.34
N ARG A 214 16.15 -10.02 -4.02
CA ARG A 214 17.12 -10.48 -5.03
C ARG A 214 16.53 -11.58 -5.90
N LEU A 215 15.87 -12.56 -5.29
CA LEU A 215 15.23 -13.67 -6.03
C LEU A 215 14.12 -13.18 -6.96
N TRP A 216 13.26 -12.27 -6.50
CA TRP A 216 12.19 -11.74 -7.32
C TRP A 216 12.67 -10.91 -8.51
N LYS A 217 13.84 -10.27 -8.43
CA LYS A 217 14.42 -9.53 -9.57
C LYS A 217 14.74 -10.43 -10.77
N ASN A 218 14.85 -11.74 -10.57
CA ASN A 218 15.11 -12.69 -11.66
C ASN A 218 13.83 -13.01 -12.45
N LEU A 219 12.66 -12.63 -11.96
CA LEU A 219 11.40 -12.81 -12.68
C LEU A 219 11.27 -11.76 -13.79
N ALA A 220 10.82 -12.20 -14.98
CA ALA A 220 10.51 -11.30 -16.07
C ALA A 220 9.51 -10.20 -15.65
N GLY A 221 9.81 -8.96 -16.05
CA GLY A 221 9.06 -7.76 -15.69
C GLY A 221 9.25 -7.21 -14.26
N ILE A 222 9.99 -7.89 -13.37
CA ILE A 222 10.22 -7.45 -11.99
C ILE A 222 11.61 -6.82 -11.84
N GLY A 223 11.65 -5.49 -11.84
CA GLY A 223 12.84 -4.73 -11.45
C GLY A 223 12.92 -4.48 -9.95
N VAL A 224 14.08 -3.98 -9.47
CA VAL A 224 14.33 -3.72 -8.04
C VAL A 224 13.21 -2.89 -7.38
N ILE A 225 12.78 -1.80 -8.00
CA ILE A 225 11.73 -0.93 -7.44
C ILE A 225 10.42 -1.69 -7.21
N ARG A 226 10.01 -2.54 -8.16
CA ARG A 226 8.77 -3.32 -8.04
C ARG A 226 8.90 -4.40 -6.98
N ALA A 227 10.04 -5.10 -6.94
CA ALA A 227 10.31 -6.12 -5.93
C ALA A 227 10.28 -5.53 -4.51
N VAL A 228 10.99 -4.41 -4.28
CA VAL A 228 11.02 -3.71 -3.00
C VAL A 228 9.63 -3.16 -2.63
N THR A 229 8.91 -2.60 -3.60
CA THR A 229 7.54 -2.09 -3.38
C THR A 229 6.59 -3.20 -2.94
N ILE A 230 6.63 -4.35 -3.62
CA ILE A 230 5.78 -5.49 -3.29
C ILE A 230 6.15 -6.03 -1.90
N PHE A 231 7.44 -6.17 -1.61
CA PHE A 231 7.93 -6.61 -0.33
C PHE A 231 7.46 -5.71 0.82
N ALA A 232 7.69 -4.41 0.72
CA ALA A 232 7.42 -3.46 1.80
C ALA A 232 5.92 -3.30 2.12
N PHE A 233 5.03 -3.43 1.12
CA PHE A 233 3.58 -3.26 1.33
C PHE A 233 2.84 -4.56 1.66
N LEU A 234 3.36 -5.71 1.26
CA LEU A 234 2.85 -7.01 1.70
C LEU A 234 3.36 -7.37 3.11
N ASP A 235 4.60 -6.96 3.38
CA ASP A 235 5.38 -7.16 4.60
C ASP A 235 5.71 -8.62 4.96
N THR A 236 4.69 -9.45 5.05
CA THR A 236 4.82 -10.88 5.34
C THR A 236 3.97 -11.71 4.38
N PRO A 237 4.46 -12.87 3.89
CA PRO A 237 3.68 -13.72 3.01
C PRO A 237 2.52 -14.41 3.75
N TRP A 238 2.54 -14.44 5.09
CA TRP A 238 1.57 -15.12 5.93
C TRP A 238 0.29 -14.32 6.18
N ARG A 239 0.28 -13.03 5.84
CA ARG A 239 -0.88 -12.12 5.98
C ARG A 239 -2.13 -12.58 5.22
N PHE A 240 -1.96 -13.39 4.17
CA PHE A 240 -3.06 -13.83 3.32
C PHE A 240 -3.27 -15.34 3.43
N LYS A 241 -4.47 -15.76 3.87
CA LYS A 241 -4.83 -17.20 3.91
C LYS A 241 -4.99 -17.81 2.51
N LYS A 242 -5.47 -17.04 1.52
CA LYS A 242 -5.77 -17.50 0.15
C LYS A 242 -5.25 -16.52 -0.91
N LYS A 243 -4.81 -17.01 -2.07
CA LYS A 243 -4.35 -16.20 -3.22
C LYS A 243 -5.36 -15.14 -3.65
N ASN A 244 -6.66 -15.45 -3.61
CA ASN A 244 -7.72 -14.50 -3.98
C ASN A 244 -7.76 -13.26 -3.06
N LYS A 245 -7.40 -13.39 -1.77
CA LYS A 245 -7.34 -12.26 -0.84
C LYS A 245 -6.13 -11.37 -1.15
N LEU A 246 -4.98 -11.99 -1.44
CA LEU A 246 -3.79 -11.28 -1.93
C LEU A 246 -4.09 -10.51 -3.21
N TRP A 247 -4.70 -11.16 -4.21
CA TRP A 247 -5.05 -10.51 -5.48
C TRP A 247 -5.96 -9.30 -5.29
N LYS A 248 -6.98 -9.41 -4.43
CA LYS A 248 -7.89 -8.30 -4.10
C LYS A 248 -7.16 -7.15 -3.41
N TYR A 249 -6.30 -7.44 -2.44
CA TYR A 249 -5.49 -6.42 -1.76
C TYR A 249 -4.60 -5.64 -2.74
N CYS A 250 -3.98 -6.37 -3.67
CA CYS A 250 -3.17 -5.83 -4.75
C CYS A 250 -3.98 -5.21 -5.91
N GLY A 251 -5.31 -5.20 -5.87
CA GLY A 251 -6.16 -4.56 -6.88
C GLY A 251 -6.24 -5.27 -8.23
N VAL A 252 -5.84 -6.54 -8.30
CA VAL A 252 -5.88 -7.38 -9.51
C VAL A 252 -6.82 -8.59 -9.37
N GLY A 253 -7.39 -8.80 -8.18
CA GLY A 253 -8.39 -9.84 -7.92
C GLY A 253 -9.80 -9.35 -8.19
N LEU A 254 -10.67 -10.24 -8.65
CA LEU A 254 -12.08 -9.93 -8.90
C LEU A 254 -12.91 -10.06 -7.61
N GLN A 255 -13.88 -9.17 -7.45
CA GLN A 255 -14.93 -9.23 -6.45
C GLN A 255 -16.26 -9.49 -7.15
N ARG A 256 -17.06 -10.38 -6.56
CA ARG A 256 -18.45 -10.58 -6.96
C ARG A 256 -19.29 -9.50 -6.29
N THR A 257 -20.11 -8.83 -7.08
CA THR A 257 -21.16 -7.92 -6.63
C THR A 257 -22.47 -8.40 -7.23
N ALA A 258 -23.41 -8.79 -6.37
CA ALA A 258 -24.78 -9.06 -6.75
C ALA A 258 -25.64 -8.00 -6.06
N SER A 259 -26.39 -7.23 -6.83
CA SER A 259 -27.29 -6.20 -6.30
C SER A 259 -28.54 -6.12 -7.17
N GLY A 260 -29.69 -6.19 -6.50
CA GLY A 260 -31.01 -6.06 -7.12
C GLY A 260 -31.52 -7.34 -7.78
N THR A 261 -32.83 -7.33 -7.96
CA THR A 261 -33.57 -8.29 -8.76
C THR A 261 -33.81 -7.73 -10.16
N ASP A 262 -34.04 -8.60 -11.14
CA ASP A 262 -34.55 -8.19 -12.44
C ASP A 262 -36.03 -7.75 -12.33
N LYS A 263 -36.62 -7.30 -13.45
CA LYS A 263 -38.03 -6.87 -13.48
C LYS A 263 -39.01 -8.00 -13.12
N LYS A 264 -38.55 -9.25 -13.06
CA LYS A 264 -39.32 -10.46 -12.73
C LYS A 264 -39.00 -10.98 -11.31
N GLY A 265 -38.31 -10.21 -10.48
CA GLY A 265 -37.95 -10.59 -9.12
C GLY A 265 -36.80 -11.60 -9.01
N LYS A 266 -36.16 -12.00 -10.12
CA LYS A 266 -35.03 -12.95 -10.07
C LYS A 266 -33.74 -12.23 -9.69
N PRO A 267 -32.88 -12.83 -8.83
CA PRO A 267 -31.58 -12.25 -8.51
C PRO A 267 -30.75 -12.03 -9.78
N LYS A 268 -30.27 -10.81 -10.00
CA LYS A 268 -29.39 -10.54 -11.13
C LYS A 268 -28.11 -11.39 -11.02
N PRO A 269 -27.58 -11.91 -12.14
CA PRO A 269 -26.34 -12.66 -12.13
C PRO A 269 -25.22 -11.79 -11.55
N ALA A 270 -24.42 -12.39 -10.66
CA ALA A 270 -23.35 -11.69 -9.98
C ALA A 270 -22.33 -11.15 -10.99
N ARG A 271 -22.08 -9.84 -10.95
CA ARG A 271 -21.05 -9.21 -11.78
C ARG A 271 -19.69 -9.37 -11.13
N LEU A 272 -18.67 -9.64 -11.94
CA LEU A 272 -17.27 -9.66 -11.52
C LEU A 272 -16.64 -8.32 -11.85
N GLN A 273 -16.10 -7.65 -10.83
CA GLN A 273 -15.45 -6.34 -10.98
C GLN A 273 -14.16 -6.29 -10.18
N LEU A 274 -13.24 -5.40 -10.56
CA LEU A 274 -12.06 -5.12 -9.74
C LEU A 274 -12.48 -4.27 -8.53
N PRO A 275 -11.93 -4.55 -7.32
CA PRO A 275 -12.22 -3.76 -6.14
C PRO A 275 -11.69 -2.33 -6.30
N TRP A 276 -12.55 -1.35 -6.03
CA TRP A 276 -12.16 0.05 -6.04
C TRP A 276 -11.21 0.38 -4.88
N ALA A 277 -11.54 -0.11 -3.68
CA ALA A 277 -10.72 0.00 -2.48
C ALA A 277 -9.59 -1.05 -2.51
N SER A 278 -8.47 -0.69 -3.13
CA SER A 278 -7.25 -1.51 -3.17
C SER A 278 -6.00 -0.64 -3.00
N ASN A 279 -4.86 -1.28 -2.70
CA ASN A 279 -3.59 -0.57 -2.63
C ASN A 279 -3.14 -0.20 -4.06
N ARG A 280 -3.30 1.08 -4.43
CA ARG A 280 -2.97 1.58 -5.77
C ARG A 280 -1.49 1.46 -6.12
N ILE A 281 -0.60 1.59 -5.14
CA ILE A 281 0.85 1.45 -5.34
C ILE A 281 1.18 0.00 -5.75
N LEU A 282 0.65 -0.99 -5.01
CA LEU A 282 0.80 -2.39 -5.38
C LEU A 282 0.16 -2.72 -6.72
N LYS A 283 -1.06 -2.23 -6.98
CA LYS A 283 -1.76 -2.43 -8.26
C LYS A 283 -0.91 -1.95 -9.43
N ASN A 284 -0.35 -0.74 -9.33
CA ASN A 284 0.50 -0.17 -10.38
C ASN A 284 1.82 -0.94 -10.52
N ALA A 285 2.44 -1.35 -9.42
CA ALA A 285 3.67 -2.15 -9.45
C ALA A 285 3.45 -3.49 -10.19
N ILE A 286 2.36 -4.19 -9.89
CA ILE A 286 2.07 -5.53 -10.45
C ILE A 286 1.59 -5.43 -11.90
N LEU A 287 0.71 -4.49 -12.23
CA LEU A 287 0.29 -4.28 -13.63
C LEU A 287 1.45 -3.80 -14.49
N GLY A 288 2.31 -2.93 -13.95
CA GLY A 288 3.54 -2.51 -14.61
C GLY A 288 4.52 -3.66 -14.81
N ALA A 289 4.60 -4.60 -13.86
CA ALA A 289 5.39 -5.82 -14.00
C ALA A 289 4.86 -6.70 -15.14
N ALA A 290 3.56 -6.98 -15.16
CA ALA A 290 2.92 -7.76 -16.21
C ALA A 290 3.15 -7.13 -17.60
N LEU A 291 2.95 -5.82 -17.73
CA LEU A 291 3.20 -5.11 -18.99
C LEU A 291 4.68 -5.21 -19.41
N SER A 292 5.60 -5.10 -18.46
CA SER A 292 7.03 -5.23 -18.75
C SER A 292 7.39 -6.65 -19.18
N ALA A 293 6.86 -7.67 -18.51
CA ALA A 293 7.10 -9.08 -18.85
C ALA A 293 6.58 -9.43 -20.25
N ILE A 294 5.39 -8.95 -20.62
CA ILE A 294 4.79 -9.19 -21.94
C ILE A 294 5.60 -8.54 -23.06
N ASN A 295 6.24 -7.39 -22.79
CA ASN A 295 7.01 -6.65 -23.78
C ASN A 295 8.51 -7.02 -23.81
N GLN A 296 8.96 -7.93 -22.94
CA GLN A 296 10.34 -8.41 -22.93
C GLN A 296 10.59 -9.48 -24.02
N LYS A 297 11.85 -9.95 -24.12
CA LYS A 297 12.19 -11.17 -24.86
C LYS A 297 11.36 -12.37 -24.37
N GLN A 298 11.30 -13.45 -25.16
CA GLN A 298 10.41 -14.57 -24.87
C GLN A 298 10.60 -15.10 -23.44
N ASN A 299 9.48 -15.25 -22.75
CA ASN A 299 9.42 -15.73 -21.37
C ASN A 299 8.04 -16.36 -21.13
N THR A 300 7.92 -17.15 -20.06
CA THR A 300 6.71 -17.90 -19.73
C THR A 300 5.46 -17.01 -19.61
N PHE A 301 5.58 -15.80 -19.02
CA PHE A 301 4.44 -14.89 -18.86
C PHE A 301 3.97 -14.29 -20.18
N LYS A 302 4.91 -14.01 -21.10
CA LYS A 302 4.60 -13.55 -22.45
C LYS A 302 3.91 -14.66 -23.27
N SER A 303 4.43 -15.88 -23.25
CA SER A 303 3.80 -17.02 -23.93
C SER A 303 2.36 -17.25 -23.46
N ASP A 304 2.11 -17.16 -22.15
CA ASP A 304 0.76 -17.27 -21.61
C ASP A 304 -0.17 -16.16 -22.11
N TYR A 305 0.34 -14.93 -22.18
CA TYR A 305 -0.41 -13.78 -22.67
C TYR A 305 -0.80 -13.96 -24.14
N GLU A 306 0.17 -14.29 -24.98
CA GLU A 306 -0.02 -14.48 -26.43
C GLU A 306 -1.03 -15.59 -26.70
N ARG A 307 -0.89 -16.75 -26.04
CA ARG A 307 -1.85 -17.86 -26.13
C ARG A 307 -3.26 -17.43 -25.72
N MET A 308 -3.41 -16.67 -24.63
CA MET A 308 -4.74 -16.19 -24.20
C MET A 308 -5.37 -15.26 -25.24
N VAL A 309 -4.59 -14.34 -25.82
CA VAL A 309 -5.07 -13.40 -26.83
C VAL A 309 -5.42 -14.12 -28.13
N GLN A 310 -4.60 -15.08 -28.57
CA GLN A 310 -4.88 -15.94 -29.72
C GLN A 310 -6.19 -16.73 -29.54
N ASN A 311 -6.47 -17.17 -28.30
CA ASN A 311 -7.72 -17.86 -27.95
C ASN A 311 -8.92 -16.90 -27.73
N GLY A 312 -8.83 -15.64 -28.18
CA GLY A 312 -9.94 -14.68 -28.15
C GLY A 312 -10.15 -13.94 -26.82
N ILE A 313 -9.26 -14.08 -25.84
CA ILE A 313 -9.36 -13.31 -24.59
C ILE A 313 -8.94 -11.86 -24.84
N ILE A 314 -9.79 -10.92 -24.41
CA ILE A 314 -9.50 -9.48 -24.48
C ILE A 314 -8.11 -9.16 -23.89
N PRO A 315 -7.23 -8.43 -24.60
CA PRO A 315 -5.85 -8.14 -24.16
C PRO A 315 -5.73 -7.59 -22.73
N SER A 316 -6.67 -6.75 -22.30
CA SER A 316 -6.72 -6.22 -20.93
C SER A 316 -6.94 -7.33 -19.89
N ASN A 317 -7.86 -8.26 -20.16
CA ASN A 317 -8.15 -9.39 -19.27
C ASN A 317 -6.97 -10.37 -19.23
N ALA A 318 -6.34 -10.65 -20.38
CA ALA A 318 -5.13 -11.46 -20.46
C ALA A 318 -4.00 -10.85 -19.62
N ARG A 319 -3.78 -9.53 -19.69
CA ARG A 319 -2.80 -8.81 -18.85
C ARG A 319 -3.11 -8.93 -17.36
N HIS A 320 -4.37 -8.84 -16.96
CA HIS A 320 -4.79 -9.06 -15.57
C HIS A 320 -4.57 -10.50 -15.10
N THR A 321 -4.71 -11.49 -15.99
CA THR A 321 -4.38 -12.89 -15.69
C THR A 321 -2.87 -13.07 -15.48
N VAL A 322 -2.03 -12.51 -16.35
CA VAL A 322 -0.57 -12.51 -16.17
C VAL A 322 -0.17 -11.84 -14.86
N ALA A 323 -0.74 -10.67 -14.55
CA ALA A 323 -0.51 -9.96 -13.29
C ALA A 323 -0.81 -10.83 -12.06
N ARG A 324 -1.93 -11.57 -12.06
CA ARG A 324 -2.27 -12.53 -11.00
C ARG A 324 -1.29 -13.71 -10.95
N LYS A 325 -0.81 -14.20 -12.10
CA LYS A 325 0.19 -15.28 -12.17
C LYS A 325 1.51 -14.84 -11.56
N ILE A 326 2.08 -13.70 -11.99
CA ILE A 326 3.31 -13.11 -11.43
C ILE A 326 3.20 -12.98 -9.91
N LEU A 327 2.11 -12.38 -9.42
CA LEU A 327 1.89 -12.18 -7.98
C LEU A 327 1.81 -13.51 -7.21
N THR A 328 1.22 -14.54 -7.81
CA THR A 328 1.12 -15.87 -7.20
C THR A 328 2.47 -16.57 -7.15
N VAL A 329 3.28 -16.46 -8.21
CA VAL A 329 4.65 -16.99 -8.26
C VAL A 329 5.50 -16.31 -7.19
N MET A 330 5.51 -14.97 -7.15
CA MET A 330 6.25 -14.21 -6.15
C MET A 330 5.87 -14.61 -4.72
N TRP A 331 4.56 -14.72 -4.45
CA TRP A 331 4.05 -15.13 -3.13
C TRP A 331 4.44 -16.57 -2.77
N GLY A 332 4.41 -17.48 -3.74
CA GLY A 332 4.86 -18.86 -3.58
C GLY A 332 6.36 -18.96 -3.27
N MET A 333 7.20 -18.24 -4.03
CA MET A 333 8.64 -18.15 -3.76
C MET A 333 8.92 -17.66 -2.35
N TRP A 334 8.17 -16.65 -1.89
CA TRP A 334 8.39 -16.06 -0.57
C TRP A 334 7.96 -16.97 0.58
N LYS A 335 6.88 -17.74 0.42
CA LYS A 335 6.45 -18.71 1.44
C LYS A 335 7.41 -19.89 1.61
N ARG A 336 8.14 -20.23 0.55
CA ARG A 336 8.95 -21.45 0.51
C ARG A 336 10.45 -21.19 0.45
N SER A 337 10.89 -19.93 0.39
CA SER A 337 12.28 -19.53 0.16
C SER A 337 12.90 -20.18 -1.11
N TYR A 338 12.10 -20.33 -2.17
CA TYR A 338 12.47 -21.04 -3.40
C TYR A 338 12.88 -20.10 -4.54
N GLN A 339 13.75 -20.59 -5.44
CA GLN A 339 14.02 -19.94 -6.72
C GLN A 339 12.93 -20.31 -7.74
N PHE A 340 12.73 -19.47 -8.75
CA PHE A 340 11.78 -19.76 -9.83
C PHE A 340 12.52 -20.48 -10.95
N ASP A 341 12.04 -21.68 -11.31
CA ASP A 341 12.49 -22.41 -12.49
C ASP A 341 11.59 -22.01 -13.68
N PRO A 342 12.13 -21.47 -14.78
CA PRO A 342 11.36 -21.16 -15.98
C PRO A 342 10.91 -22.39 -16.78
N ALA A 343 11.64 -23.51 -16.67
CA ALA A 343 11.44 -24.72 -17.48
C ALA A 343 10.30 -25.59 -16.95
N ILE A 344 10.12 -25.59 -15.62
CA ILE A 344 9.00 -26.23 -14.94
C ILE A 344 8.18 -25.09 -14.36
N ALA A 345 6.93 -24.89 -14.80
CA ALA A 345 6.09 -23.80 -14.28
C ALA A 345 5.66 -23.98 -12.79
N THR A 346 6.51 -24.59 -11.96
CA THR A 346 6.42 -24.81 -10.51
C THR A 346 7.74 -24.45 -9.82
N LEU A 347 7.64 -24.04 -8.56
CA LEU A 347 8.77 -23.57 -7.74
C LEU A 347 9.80 -24.69 -7.52
N SER A 348 11.08 -24.44 -7.77
CA SER A 348 12.17 -25.39 -7.51
C SER A 348 12.62 -25.38 -6.05
N LYS A 349 13.07 -26.53 -5.52
CA LYS A 349 13.63 -26.65 -4.15
C LYS A 349 14.91 -25.82 -4.02
N PRO A 350 15.30 -25.35 -2.81
CA PRO A 350 16.55 -24.64 -2.61
C PRO A 350 17.70 -25.59 -2.92
N ALA A 351 18.74 -25.06 -3.56
CA ALA A 351 20.02 -25.74 -3.62
C ALA A 351 20.51 -25.92 -2.18
N GLU A 352 20.71 -27.17 -1.77
CA GLU A 352 21.40 -27.52 -0.54
C GLU A 352 22.75 -26.81 -0.56
N GLN A 353 22.96 -25.90 0.38
CA GLN A 353 24.30 -25.37 0.63
C GLN A 353 25.13 -26.53 1.15
N CYS A 354 26.09 -26.94 0.33
CA CYS A 354 27.19 -27.79 0.70
C CYS A 354 27.82 -27.23 1.98
N VAL A 355 27.57 -27.90 3.10
CA VAL A 355 28.34 -27.73 4.32
C VAL A 355 29.65 -28.48 4.05
N CYS A 356 30.66 -27.75 3.59
CA CYS A 356 32.04 -28.18 3.76
C CYS A 356 32.55 -27.59 5.08
N MET A 357 33.26 -28.45 5.81
CA MET A 357 33.69 -28.36 7.22
C MET A 357 34.31 -27.03 7.63
#